data_AF-A0A2S3QKT3-F1
#
_entry.id   AF-A0A2S3QKT3-F1
#
_cell.length_a   1.000
_cell.length_b   1.000
_cell.length_c   1.000
_cell.angle_alpha   90.00
_cell.angle_beta   90.00
_cell.angle_gamma   90.00
#
_symmetry.space_group_name_H-M   'P 1'
#
loop_
_entity.id
_entity.type
_entity.pdbx_description
1 polymer ?
#
loop_
_entity_poly.entity_id
_entity_poly.type
_entity_poly.pdbx_seq_one_letter_code
_entity_poly.pdbx_strand_id
1 'polypeptide(L)' 'MYCLRRLTDPAAIRAAITQPPPFGPGWDATAGDTADTLEIWGTTFADPVDYVSFRLLHGSQIVREMRLPGY' A
#
# COMPACT_ATOMS: atom_id res chain seq x y z
N MET A 1 9.63 11.01 -0.06
CA MET A 1 8.90 9.79 -0.48
C MET A 1 8.62 9.75 -1.98
N TYR A 2 8.48 8.54 -2.55
CA TYR A 2 8.14 8.29 -3.96
C TYR A 2 7.19 7.09 -4.10
N CYS A 3 6.33 7.11 -5.12
CA CYS A 3 5.45 5.98 -5.42
C CYS A 3 6.27 4.91 -6.17
N LEU A 4 6.51 3.79 -5.50
CA LEU A 4 7.25 2.64 -6.01
C LEU A 4 6.43 1.85 -7.01
N ARG A 5 5.14 1.70 -6.71
CA ARG A 5 4.23 0.84 -7.47
C ARG A 5 2.80 1.31 -7.30
N ARG A 6 2.06 1.31 -8.40
CA ARG A 6 0.61 1.53 -8.43
C ARG A 6 -0.07 0.33 -9.09
N LEU A 7 -1.09 -0.21 -8.44
CA LEU A 7 -1.94 -1.28 -8.94
C LEU A 7 -3.37 -0.78 -9.03
N THR A 8 -4.02 -1.05 -10.15
CA THR A 8 -5.44 -0.71 -10.41
C THR A 8 -6.27 -1.93 -10.81
N ASP A 9 -5.63 -3.08 -11.01
CA ASP A 9 -6.33 -4.34 -11.25
C ASP A 9 -6.82 -4.92 -9.92
N PRO A 10 -8.14 -5.16 -9.74
CA PRO A 10 -8.70 -5.67 -8.49
C PRO A 10 -8.09 -7.00 -8.04
N ALA A 11 -7.76 -7.90 -8.97
CA ALA A 11 -7.15 -9.18 -8.62
C ALA A 11 -5.71 -8.99 -8.10
N ALA A 12 -4.90 -8.15 -8.76
CA ALA A 12 -3.57 -7.79 -8.30
C ALA A 12 -3.58 -7.05 -6.96
N ILE A 13 -4.53 -6.13 -6.76
CA ILE A 13 -4.72 -5.43 -5.48
C ILE A 13 -5.00 -6.45 -4.38
N ARG A 14 -5.99 -7.33 -4.59
CA ARG A 14 -6.36 -8.37 -3.62
C ARG A 14 -5.19 -9.29 -3.30
N ALA A 15 -4.41 -9.69 -4.30
CA ALA A 15 -3.23 -10.53 -4.10
C ALA A 15 -2.12 -9.83 -3.30
N ALA A 16 -1.93 -8.52 -3.51
CA ALA A 16 -0.90 -7.75 -2.81
C ALA A 16 -1.29 -7.43 -1.36
N ILE A 17 -2.55 -7.05 -1.11
CA ILE A 17 -2.97 -6.63 0.24
C ILE A 17 -2.99 -7.77 1.26
N THR A 18 -3.22 -9.01 0.81
CA THR A 18 -3.28 -10.18 1.70
C THR A 18 -1.91 -10.76 2.03
N GLN A 19 -0.85 -10.32 1.36
CA GLN A 19 0.51 -10.74 1.69
C GLN A 19 0.94 -10.15 3.03
N PRO A 20 1.52 -10.95 3.94
CA PRO A 20 2.06 -10.42 5.18
C PRO A 20 3.29 -9.54 4.90
N PRO A 21 3.66 -8.66 5.85
CA PRO A 21 4.97 -8.01 5.85
C PRO A 21 6.11 -9.01 5.63
N PRO A 22 7.12 -8.71 4.79
CA PRO A 22 7.39 -7.42 4.14
C PRO A 22 6.70 -7.19 2.80
N PHE A 23 6.04 -8.21 2.23
CA PHE A 23 5.60 -8.19 0.82
C PHE A 23 4.24 -7.50 0.63
N GLY A 24 3.50 -7.30 1.71
CA GLY A 24 2.24 -6.58 1.74
C GLY A 24 1.84 -6.13 3.15
N PRO A 25 0.69 -5.48 3.29
CA PRO A 25 0.17 -4.99 4.57
C PRO A 25 -0.54 -6.05 5.42
N GLY A 26 -0.73 -7.28 4.91
CA GLY A 26 -1.38 -8.38 5.63
C GLY A 26 -2.84 -8.12 5.98
N TRP A 27 -3.55 -7.34 5.15
CA TRP A 27 -4.96 -7.05 5.35
C TRP A 27 -5.86 -8.20 4.90
N ASP A 28 -7.06 -8.26 5.47
CA ASP A 28 -8.11 -9.15 5.00
C ASP A 28 -8.48 -8.86 3.54
N ALA A 29 -8.92 -9.88 2.82
CA ALA A 29 -9.29 -9.75 1.41
C ALA A 29 -10.40 -8.70 1.17
N THR A 30 -11.26 -8.47 2.15
CA THR A 30 -12.35 -7.48 2.09
C THR A 30 -11.87 -6.03 2.20
N ALA A 31 -10.61 -5.81 2.62
CA ALA A 31 -10.05 -4.47 2.71
C ALA A 31 -9.96 -3.78 1.34
N GLY A 32 -9.84 -4.56 0.26
CA GLY A 32 -9.80 -4.07 -1.11
C GLY A 32 -11.17 -3.81 -1.73
N ASP A 33 -12.28 -4.21 -1.11
CA ASP A 33 -13.62 -4.18 -1.75
C ASP A 33 -14.10 -2.77 -2.08
N THR A 34 -13.62 -1.76 -1.34
CA THR A 34 -13.97 -0.35 -1.54
C THR A 34 -12.89 0.43 -2.29
N ALA A 35 -11.75 -0.18 -2.58
CA ALA A 35 -10.61 0.47 -3.19
C ALA A 35 -10.50 0.13 -4.67
N ASP A 36 -10.20 1.12 -5.50
CA ASP A 36 -9.89 0.92 -6.92
C ASP A 36 -8.38 0.90 -7.19
N THR A 37 -7.58 1.36 -6.24
CA THR A 37 -6.14 1.53 -6.39
C THR A 37 -5.41 1.08 -5.12
N LEU A 38 -4.32 0.35 -5.29
CA LEU A 38 -3.27 0.21 -4.27
C LEU A 38 -2.03 0.97 -4.73
N GLU A 39 -1.50 1.82 -3.86
CA GLU A 39 -0.19 2.42 -4.04
C GLU A 39 0.78 1.97 -2.95
N ILE A 40 2.02 1.68 -3.36
CA ILE A 40 3.13 1.38 -2.47
C ILE A 40 4.12 2.52 -2.58
N TRP A 41 4.43 3.14 -1.46
CA TRP A 41 5.30 4.30 -1.36
C TRP A 41 6.52 3.97 -0.52
N GLY A 42 7.69 4.41 -0.98
CA GLY A 42 8.93 4.32 -0.23
C GLY A 42 9.39 5.69 0.26
N THR A 43 10.02 5.70 1.43
CA THR A 43 10.85 6.82 1.90
C THR A 43 12.14 6.92 1.10
N THR A 44 12.73 8.11 1.11
CA THR A 44 14.00 8.46 0.47
C THR A 44 15.00 8.86 1.54
N PHE A 45 16.28 9.00 1.19
CA PHE A 45 17.33 9.47 2.11
C PHE A 45 17.07 10.86 2.72
N ALA A 46 16.13 11.64 2.17
CA ALA A 46 15.74 12.93 2.70
C ALA A 46 14.61 12.85 3.74
N ASP A 47 13.93 11.71 3.87
CA ASP A 47 12.86 11.51 4.84
C ASP A 47 13.47 11.20 6.22
N PRO A 48 12.96 11.79 7.31
CA PRO A 48 13.56 11.65 8.65
C PRO A 48 13.35 10.28 9.30
N VAL A 49 12.41 9.49 8.77
CA VAL A 49 12.06 8.15 9.26
C VAL A 49 11.89 7.25 8.05
N ASP A 50 12.50 6.06 8.09
CA ASP A 50 12.46 5.09 7.01
C ASP A 50 11.28 4.13 7.14
N TYR A 51 10.42 4.09 6.13
CA TYR A 51 9.26 3.21 6.06
C TYR A 51 8.72 3.04 4.64
N VAL A 52 8.09 1.89 4.42
CA VAL A 52 7.21 1.66 3.27
C VAL A 52 5.75 1.90 3.69
N SER A 53 4.99 2.58 2.85
CA SER A 53 3.56 2.81 3.05
C SER A 53 2.73 2.10 1.97
N PHE A 54 1.78 1.29 2.42
CA PHE A 54 0.75 0.69 1.58
C PHE A 54 -0.52 1.52 1.74
N ARG A 55 -1.03 2.07 0.63
CA ARG A 55 -2.22 2.94 0.60
C ARG A 55 -3.26 2.36 -0.33
N LEU A 56 -4.44 2.05 0.20
CA LEU A 56 -5.62 1.80 -0.61
C LEU A 56 -6.32 3.11 -0.87
N LEU A 57 -6.73 3.33 -2.11
CA LEU A 57 -7.46 4.51 -2.53
C LEU A 57 -8.77 4.13 -3.22
N HIS A 58 -9.75 5.02 -3.07
CA HIS A 58 -10.95 5.10 -3.89
C HIS A 58 -10.91 6.45 -4.61
N GLY A 59 -10.69 6.44 -5.91
CA GLY A 59 -10.34 7.63 -6.69
C GLY A 59 -9.02 8.26 -6.21
N SER A 60 -9.12 9.43 -5.58
CA SER A 60 -7.97 10.16 -5.01
C SER A 60 -7.93 10.12 -3.48
N GLN A 61 -8.91 9.50 -2.84
CA GLN A 61 -9.00 9.45 -1.38
C GLN A 61 -8.34 8.18 -0.85
N ILE A 62 -7.44 8.32 0.12
CA ILE A 62 -6.90 7.18 0.86
C ILE A 62 -8.00 6.63 1.78
N VAL A 63 -8.42 5.39 1.53
CA VAL A 63 -9.40 4.68 2.37
C VAL A 63 -8.73 3.87 3.48
N ARG A 64 -7.48 3.44 3.28
CA ARG A 64 -6.67 2.74 4.28
C ARG A 64 -5.18 2.96 4.03
N GLU A 65 -4.41 3.15 5.09
CA GLU A 65 -2.94 3.23 5.02
C GLU A 65 -2.32 2.34 6.11
N MET A 66 -1.21 1.67 5.78
CA MET A 66 -0.32 1.03 6.75
C MET A 66 1.11 1.42 6.44
N ARG A 67 1.86 1.78 7.48
CA ARG A 67 3.29 2.10 7.40
C ARG A 67 4.08 1.04 8.12
N LEU A 68 5.06 0.46 7.43
CA LEU A 68 5.97 -0.53 7.97
C LEU A 68 7.36 0.11 8.09
N PRO A 69 7.89 0.29 9.32
CA PRO A 69 9.19 0.91 9.51
C PRO A 69 10.34 -0.04 9.15
N GLY A 70 11.49 0.54 8.79
CA GLY A 70 12.74 -0.20 8.57
C GLY A 70 12.87 -0.87 7.20
N TYR A 71 12.25 -0.27 6.18
CA TYR A 71 12.27 -0.72 4.78
C TYR A 71 12.55 0.43 3.83
#